data_AF-A0A7X8V8N9-F1
#
_entry.id   AF-A0A7X8V8N9-F1
#
_cell.length_a   1.000
_cell.length_b   1.000
_cell.length_c   1.000
_cell.angle_alpha   90.00
_cell.angle_beta   90.00
_cell.angle_gamma   90.00
#
_symmetry.space_group_name_H-M   'P 1'
#
loop_
_entity.id
_entity.type
_entity.pdbx_description
1 polymer ?
#
loop_
_entity_poly.entity_id
_entity_poly.type
_entity_poly.pdbx_seq_one_letter_code
_entity_poly.pdbx_strand_id
1 'polypeptide(L)' 'MRQEIIHQNLIKDVLKEKGITQTWLAKQLGLSFCMANAYVCYRKQPNLTNIFKVAEFLMFPQKI' A
#
# COMPACT_ATOMS: atom_id res chain seq x y z
N MET A 1 -23.17 13.02 13.45
CA MET A 1 -22.13 11.98 13.41
C MET A 1 -20.84 12.65 12.94
N ARG A 2 -19.94 12.99 13.87
CA ARG A 2 -18.64 13.56 13.53
C ARG A 2 -17.83 12.39 12.99
N GLN A 3 -17.48 12.40 11.70
CA GLN A 3 -16.51 11.41 11.19
C GLN A 3 -15.20 11.70 11.92
N GLU A 4 -14.87 10.93 12.95
CA GLU A 4 -13.50 10.86 13.41
C GLU A 4 -12.72 10.33 12.22
N ILE A 5 -11.95 11.21 11.56
CA ILE A 5 -11.06 10.80 10.49
C ILE A 5 -9.94 10.03 11.17
N ILE A 6 -10.17 8.74 11.38
CA ILE A 6 -9.13 7.79 11.79
C ILE A 6 -8.15 7.80 10.62
N HIS A 7 -6.93 8.30 10.85
CA HIS A 7 -5.87 8.30 9.84
C HIS A 7 -5.43 6.84 9.63
N GLN A 8 -6.15 6.12 8.76
CA GLN A 8 -6.06 4.66 8.60
C GLN A 8 -5.33 4.25 7.31
N ASN A 9 -4.31 3.37 7.44
CA ASN A 9 -3.36 3.12 6.36
C ASN A 9 -3.97 2.12 5.39
N LEU A 10 -4.58 2.62 4.32
CA LEU A 10 -5.21 1.76 3.32
C LEU A 10 -4.25 0.72 2.74
N ILE A 11 -2.96 1.05 2.58
CA ILE A 11 -1.96 0.07 2.08
C ILE A 11 -1.80 -1.06 3.10
N LYS A 12 -1.69 -0.74 4.39
CA LYS A 12 -1.57 -1.75 5.46
C LYS A 12 -2.79 -2.67 5.52
N ASP A 13 -3.98 -2.08 5.44
CA ASP A 13 -5.22 -2.82 5.58
C ASP A 13 -5.46 -3.75 4.39
N VAL A 14 -5.24 -3.26 3.16
CA VAL A 14 -5.39 -4.09 1.96
C VAL A 14 -4.33 -5.20 1.90
N LEU A 15 -3.08 -4.92 2.31
CA LEU A 15 -2.06 -5.97 2.41
C LEU A 15 -2.47 -7.08 3.40
N LYS A 16 -3.05 -6.70 4.54
CA LYS A 16 -3.52 -7.64 5.55
C LYS A 16 -4.72 -8.46 5.05
N GLU A 17 -5.70 -7.80 4.42
CA GLU A 17 -6.89 -8.43 3.86
C GLU A 17 -6.53 -9.48 2.80
N LYS A 18 -5.56 -9.17 1.95
CA LYS A 18 -5.12 -10.07 0.87
C LYS A 18 -4.04 -11.07 1.28
N GLY A 19 -3.52 -11.00 2.51
CA GLY A 19 -2.41 -11.83 2.96
C GLY A 19 -1.09 -11.59 2.18
N ILE A 20 -0.91 -10.39 1.63
CA ILE A 20 0.25 -10.03 0.81
C ILE A 20 1.35 -9.45 1.70
N THR A 21 2.60 -9.85 1.46
CA THR A 21 3.74 -9.36 2.23
C THR A 21 4.25 -8.01 1.71
N GLN A 22 4.84 -7.21 2.60
CA GLN A 22 5.50 -5.96 2.21
C GLN A 22 6.64 -6.19 1.22
N THR A 23 7.32 -7.34 1.31
CA THR A 23 8.37 -7.76 0.37
C THR A 23 7.82 -7.93 -1.05
N TRP A 24 6.61 -8.48 -1.18
CA TRP A 24 5.96 -8.59 -2.48
C TRP A 24 5.62 -7.21 -3.05
N LEU A 25 5.06 -6.31 -2.23
CA LEU A 25 4.75 -4.94 -2.66
C LEU A 25 6.01 -4.18 -3.09
N ALA A 26 7.11 -4.33 -2.36
CA ALA A 26 8.40 -3.75 -2.71
C ALA A 26 8.88 -4.22 -4.09
N LYS A 27 8.76 -5.54 -4.36
CA LYS A 27 9.10 -6.12 -5.66
C LYS A 27 8.25 -5.56 -6.81
N GLN A 28 6.93 -5.45 -6.62
CA GLN A 28 6.03 -4.91 -7.66
C GLN A 28 6.29 -3.42 -7.96
N LEU A 29 6.62 -2.64 -6.93
CA LEU A 29 6.91 -1.21 -7.09
C LEU A 29 8.34 -0.92 -7.54
N GLY A 30 9.22 -1.93 -7.58
CA GLY A 30 10.66 -1.73 -7.85
C GLY A 30 11.34 -0.91 -6.75
N LEU A 31 10.88 -1.03 -5.50
CA LEU A 31 11.37 -0.28 -4.34
C LEU A 31 12.10 -1.20 -3.37
N SER A 32 12.91 -0.61 -2.48
CA SER A 32 13.49 -1.35 -1.37
C SER A 32 12.43 -1.73 -0.34
N PHE A 33 12.68 -2.80 0.42
CA PHE A 33 11.81 -3.21 1.53
C PHE A 33 11.60 -2.08 2.54
N CYS A 34 12.66 -1.32 2.86
CA CYS A 34 12.58 -0.19 3.77
C CYS A 34 11.61 0.90 3.28
N MET A 35 11.56 1.15 1.98
CA MET A 35 10.62 2.11 1.37
C MET A 35 9.18 1.62 1.46
N ALA A 36 8.91 0.36 1.13
CA ALA A 36 7.57 -0.21 1.27
C ALA A 36 7.11 -0.22 2.74
N ASN A 37 8.00 -0.57 3.67
CA ASN A 37 7.75 -0.53 5.10
C ASN A 37 7.48 0.91 5.60
N ALA A 38 8.16 1.92 5.07
CA ALA A 38 7.90 3.32 5.41
C ALA A 38 6.49 3.76 5.00
N TYR A 39 5.99 3.27 3.86
CA TYR A 39 4.62 3.53 3.41
C TYR A 39 3.58 2.86 4.31
N VAL A 40 3.78 1.58 4.65
CA VAL A 40 2.85 0.79 5.47
C VAL A 40 2.82 1.26 6.94
N CYS A 41 3.96 1.75 7.46
CA CYS A 41 4.07 2.26 8.83
C CYS A 41 3.82 3.77 8.93
N TYR A 42 3.24 4.42 7.91
CA TYR A 42 2.91 5.85 7.91
C TYR A 42 4.09 6.83 8.07
N ARG A 43 5.34 6.36 7.95
CA ARG A 43 6.52 7.20 8.10
C ARG A 43 6.78 8.05 6.87
N LYS A 44 6.27 7.64 5.71
CA LYS A 44 6.41 8.34 4.43
C LYS A 44 5.16 8.13 3.59
N GLN A 45 4.66 9.19 2.96
CA GLN A 45 3.63 9.02 1.92
C GLN A 45 4.27 8.56 0.60
N PRO A 46 3.63 7.65 -0.13
CA PRO A 46 3.98 7.39 -1.52
C PRO A 46 3.68 8.62 -2.38
N ASN A 47 4.48 8.85 -3.42
CA ASN A 47 4.15 9.85 -4.42
C ASN A 47 2.94 9.40 -5.24
N LEU A 48 2.36 10.33 -6.00
CA LEU A 48 1.15 10.09 -6.78
C LEU A 48 1.28 8.88 -7.72
N THR A 49 2.42 8.74 -8.41
CA THR A 49 2.71 7.59 -9.28
C THR A 49 2.67 6.26 -8.52
N ASN A 50 3.27 6.20 -7.33
CA ASN A 50 3.29 4.99 -6.52
C ASN A 50 1.90 4.70 -5.93
N ILE A 51 1.10 5.71 -5.59
CA ILE A 51 -0.30 5.52 -5.16
C ILE A 51 -1.09 4.80 -6.26
N PHE A 52 -1.00 5.27 -7.51
CA PHE A 52 -1.69 4.64 -8.63
C PHE A 52 -1.22 3.21 -8.88
N LYS A 53 0.10 2.96 -8.85
CA LYS A 53 0.64 1.58 -8.98
C LYS A 53 0.17 0.66 -7.86
N VAL A 54 0.19 1.14 -6.61
CA VAL A 54 -0.31 0.37 -5.47
C VAL A 54 -1.80 0.06 -5.65
N ALA A 55 -2.61 1.03 -6.09
CA ALA A 55 -4.03 0.82 -6.36
C ALA A 55 -4.24 -0.18 -7.51
N GLU A 56 -3.45 -0.12 -8.57
CA GLU A 56 -3.50 -1.08 -9.68
C GLU A 56 -3.26 -2.51 -9.20
N PHE A 57 -2.22 -2.74 -8.40
CA PHE A 57 -1.90 -4.08 -7.90
C PHE A 57 -2.83 -4.58 -6.79
N LEU A 58 -3.28 -3.67 -5.91
CA LEU A 58 -4.00 -4.03 -4.70
C LEU A 58 -5.52 -3.95 -4.85
N MET A 59 -6.08 -3.08 -5.69
CA MET A 59 -7.53 -2.92 -5.83
C MET A 59 -8.09 -3.63 -7.05
N PHE A 60 -7.34 -3.69 -8.16
CA PHE A 60 -7.79 -4.36 -9.38
C PHE A 60 -7.02 -5.68 -9.57
N PRO A 61 -7.66 -6.86 -9.43
CA PRO A 61 -7.02 -8.09 -9.83
C PRO A 61 -6.78 -8.04 -11.34
N GLN A 62 -5.52 -7.96 -11.77
CA GLN A 62 -5.15 -8.14 -13.18
C GLN A 62 -5.60 -9.55 -13.59
N LYS A 63 -6.53 -9.64 -14.54
CA LYS A 63 -6.84 -10.90 -15.22
C LYS A 63 -5.57 -11.35 -15.94
N ILE A 64 -4.98 -12.43 -15.44
CA ILE A 64 -4.02 -13.26 -16.17
C ILE A 64 -4.84 -14.17 -17.10
#